data_AF-A0AAP0W2F4-F1
#
_entry.id   AF-A0AAP0W2F4-F1
#
_cell.length_a   1.000
_cell.length_b   1.000
_cell.length_c   1.000
_cell.angle_alpha   90.00
_cell.angle_beta   90.00
_cell.angle_gamma   90.00
#
_symmetry.space_group_name_H-M   'P 1'
#
loop_
_entity.id
_entity.type
_entity.pdbx_description
1 polymer ?
#
loop_
_entity_poly.entity_id
_entity_poly.type
_entity_poly.pdbx_seq_one_letter_code
_entity_poly.pdbx_strand_id
1 'polypeptide(L)'
;MDVRALRYFVEVVRQQSFTRAAEQLYVTQPTISKMLRQLEDELGCTLLIREGRKLHLTDTGQAVYQRGLTILQEFKQLEAEISDINELKTGELRLGIPPMVGMQIAGSISAFRQRYPGVKLKISEFGGLTVQQAVLSGSLDIAMTALPVADDLPLNSLALMSHPLCVLVPRTEQWLRRSHLPISELAGLPILIYNEEFSLNRQLMRAFQASGFTPQIAVRSGQWDFLAAMVQAGMGGGILPEPICQRLDKSQLLSLPGHARPAIPLFLFLNQQRFQQVEVVQQFLHGFVADLLRGAQMIQLAALGTQAAEAEATFEVLGIQCALQIFLAVHAAAQVTHHARTDLFQQLRVDILFRIRRQALFHLVQALDRRAGHHRARHLYFAAVNGFINPFHPAQQQRQHHDADQQ
;
A
#
# COMPACT_ATOMS: atom_id res chain seq x y z
N MET A 1 11.26 -23.99 -31.43
CA MET A 1 10.04 -23.54 -32.14
C MET A 1 9.55 -22.23 -31.55
N ASP A 2 9.68 -21.14 -32.30
CA ASP A 2 9.12 -19.81 -31.95
C ASP A 2 7.61 -19.75 -32.32
N VAL A 3 6.77 -19.27 -31.39
CA VAL A 3 5.33 -19.04 -31.60
C VAL A 3 5.07 -18.12 -32.81
N ARG A 4 5.97 -17.17 -33.11
CA ARG A 4 5.84 -16.32 -34.31
C ARG A 4 5.98 -17.11 -35.59
N ALA A 5 6.92 -18.05 -35.66
CA ALA A 5 7.11 -18.90 -36.84
C ALA A 5 5.90 -19.81 -37.07
N LEU A 6 5.34 -20.36 -35.99
CA LEU A 6 4.09 -21.13 -36.01
C LEU A 6 2.90 -20.27 -36.48
N ARG A 7 2.79 -19.03 -36.00
CA ARG A 7 1.75 -18.07 -36.44
C ARG A 7 1.86 -17.76 -37.92
N TYR A 8 3.08 -17.58 -38.42
CA TYR A 8 3.32 -17.29 -39.84
C TYR A 8 2.98 -18.50 -40.71
N PHE A 9 3.37 -19.71 -40.30
CA PHE A 9 2.97 -20.93 -40.97
C PHE A 9 1.45 -21.07 -41.07
N VAL A 10 0.75 -20.97 -39.94
CA VAL A 10 -0.71 -21.07 -39.88
C VAL A 10 -1.39 -20.04 -40.79
N GLU A 11 -0.87 -18.81 -40.84
CA GLU A 11 -1.44 -17.77 -41.70
C GLU A 11 -1.15 -18.03 -43.19
N VAL A 12 0.05 -18.50 -43.55
CA VAL A 12 0.38 -18.90 -44.94
C VAL A 12 -0.57 -19.99 -45.43
N VAL A 13 -0.87 -20.97 -44.58
CA VAL A 13 -1.81 -22.05 -44.89
C VAL A 13 -3.22 -21.51 -45.09
N ARG A 14 -3.70 -20.63 -44.19
CA ARG A 14 -5.03 -20.01 -44.29
C ARG A 14 -5.20 -19.18 -45.55
N GLN A 15 -4.20 -18.38 -45.90
CA GLN A 15 -4.25 -17.48 -47.05
C GLN A 15 -3.91 -18.17 -48.37
N GLN A 16 -3.37 -19.39 -48.31
CA GLN A 16 -2.78 -20.13 -49.44
C GLN A 16 -1.79 -19.28 -50.25
N SER A 17 -1.13 -18.32 -49.59
CA SER A 17 -0.25 -17.34 -50.22
C SER A 17 0.66 -16.67 -49.21
N PHE A 18 1.97 -16.70 -49.48
CA PHE A 18 2.96 -15.98 -48.69
C PHE A 18 2.77 -14.47 -48.73
N THR A 19 2.39 -13.91 -49.89
CA THR A 19 2.21 -12.46 -50.04
C THR A 19 0.99 -11.98 -49.24
N ARG A 20 -0.14 -12.68 -49.35
CA ARG A 20 -1.36 -12.32 -48.58
C ARG A 20 -1.17 -12.51 -47.08
N ALA A 21 -0.47 -13.56 -46.66
CA ALA A 21 -0.12 -13.74 -45.25
C ALA A 21 0.79 -12.61 -44.74
N ALA A 22 1.73 -12.14 -45.56
CA ALA A 22 2.60 -11.03 -45.23
C ALA A 22 1.82 -9.73 -45.05
N GLU A 23 0.88 -9.44 -45.96
CA GLU A 23 -0.05 -8.31 -45.86
C GLU A 23 -0.90 -8.40 -44.57
N GLN A 24 -1.50 -9.55 -44.29
CA GLN A 24 -2.35 -9.77 -43.12
C GLN A 24 -1.60 -9.65 -41.79
N LEU A 25 -0.32 -10.03 -41.78
CA LEU A 25 0.55 -9.98 -40.60
C LEU A 25 1.37 -8.70 -40.50
N TYR A 26 1.21 -7.77 -41.45
CA TYR A 26 1.96 -6.51 -41.54
C TYR A 26 3.48 -6.70 -41.52
N VAL A 27 3.97 -7.70 -42.26
CA VAL A 27 5.40 -8.00 -42.41
C VAL A 27 5.76 -8.18 -43.87
N THR A 28 7.07 -8.29 -44.18
CA THR A 28 7.51 -8.57 -45.54
C THR A 28 7.43 -10.06 -45.86
N GLN A 29 7.18 -10.41 -47.13
CA GLN A 29 7.18 -11.79 -47.60
C GLN A 29 8.53 -12.53 -47.34
N PRO A 30 9.71 -11.89 -47.51
CA PRO A 30 10.99 -12.50 -47.14
C PRO A 30 11.07 -12.87 -45.66
N THR A 31 10.48 -12.07 -44.76
CA THR A 31 10.41 -12.37 -43.32
C THR A 31 9.66 -13.68 -43.07
N ILE A 32 8.47 -13.83 -43.66
CA ILE A 32 7.69 -15.08 -43.52
C ILE A 32 8.46 -16.27 -44.07
N SER A 33 9.07 -16.13 -45.25
CA SER A 33 9.82 -17.22 -45.89
C SER A 33 11.04 -17.66 -45.08
N LYS A 34 11.70 -16.72 -44.39
CA LYS A 34 12.81 -17.03 -43.49
C LYS A 34 12.33 -17.76 -42.25
N MET A 35 11.25 -17.31 -41.63
CA MET A 35 10.70 -17.93 -40.42
C MET A 35 10.10 -19.31 -40.68
N LEU A 36 9.48 -19.50 -41.84
CA LEU A 36 8.96 -20.82 -42.20
C LEU A 36 10.08 -21.82 -42.45
N ARG A 37 11.14 -21.42 -43.17
CA ARG A 37 12.33 -22.27 -43.33
C ARG A 37 12.96 -22.62 -41.99
N GLN A 38 13.09 -21.65 -41.09
CA GLN A 38 13.59 -21.92 -39.74
C GLN A 38 12.69 -22.93 -38.99
N LEU A 39 11.37 -22.82 -39.14
CA LEU A 39 10.43 -23.79 -38.55
C LEU A 39 10.64 -25.20 -39.13
N GLU A 40 10.79 -25.31 -40.45
CA GLU A 40 11.05 -26.58 -41.14
C GLU A 40 12.41 -27.18 -40.73
N ASP A 41 13.45 -26.35 -40.63
CA ASP A 41 14.79 -26.74 -40.19
C ASP A 41 14.78 -27.24 -38.73
N GLU A 42 14.08 -26.54 -37.83
CA GLU A 42 13.94 -26.94 -36.43
C GLU A 42 13.16 -28.26 -36.26
N LEU A 43 12.18 -28.52 -37.14
CA LEU A 43 11.36 -29.74 -37.12
C LEU A 43 11.96 -30.88 -37.95
N GLY A 44 13.01 -30.62 -38.74
CA GLY A 44 13.64 -31.59 -39.63
C GLY A 44 12.73 -32.11 -40.74
N CYS A 45 11.69 -31.35 -41.12
CA CYS A 45 10.75 -31.77 -42.17
C CYS A 45 10.17 -30.58 -42.94
N THR A 46 9.81 -30.83 -44.20
CA THR A 46 9.09 -29.87 -45.03
C THR A 46 7.61 -29.87 -44.67
N LEU A 47 7.03 -28.69 -44.48
CA LEU A 47 5.62 -28.50 -44.09
C LEU A 47 4.75 -28.07 -45.28
N LEU A 48 5.34 -27.37 -46.26
CA LEU A 48 4.65 -26.93 -47.46
C LEU A 48 5.41 -27.34 -48.72
N ILE A 49 4.66 -27.86 -49.69
CA ILE A 49 5.14 -28.08 -51.05
C ILE A 49 4.40 -27.17 -52.02
N ARG A 50 5.08 -26.79 -53.10
CA ARG A 50 4.54 -25.89 -54.12
C ARG A 50 4.34 -26.65 -55.41
N GLU A 51 3.10 -26.76 -55.84
CA GLU A 51 2.72 -27.37 -57.12
C GLU A 51 2.21 -26.28 -58.07
N GLY A 52 3.08 -25.85 -58.97
CA GLY A 52 2.84 -24.70 -59.83
C GLY A 52 2.55 -23.43 -59.03
N ARG A 53 1.31 -22.93 -59.11
CA ARG A 53 0.87 -21.74 -58.37
C ARG A 53 0.20 -22.06 -57.02
N LYS A 54 -0.06 -23.33 -56.71
CA LYS A 54 -0.76 -23.76 -55.49
C LYS A 54 0.22 -24.19 -54.40
N LEU A 55 -0.18 -23.94 -53.16
CA LEU A 55 0.51 -24.38 -51.95
C LEU A 55 -0.26 -25.54 -51.33
N HIS A 56 0.44 -26.63 -51.04
CA HIS A 56 -0.12 -27.83 -50.43
C HIS A 56 0.62 -28.16 -49.14
N LEU A 57 -0.13 -28.60 -48.13
CA LEU A 57 0.42 -29.15 -46.90
C LEU A 57 0.98 -30.55 -47.16
N THR A 58 2.12 -30.84 -46.56
CA THR A 58 2.57 -32.24 -46.37
C THR A 58 1.79 -32.88 -45.23
N ASP A 59 1.94 -34.19 -45.00
CA ASP A 59 1.32 -34.86 -43.84
C ASP A 59 1.81 -34.27 -42.52
N THR A 60 3.12 -33.97 -42.42
CA THR A 60 3.71 -33.25 -41.29
C THR A 60 3.18 -31.83 -41.20
N GLY A 61 3.05 -31.13 -42.32
CA GLY A 61 2.41 -29.82 -42.42
C GLY A 61 0.98 -29.82 -41.86
N GLN A 62 0.17 -30.81 -42.24
CA GLN A 62 -1.20 -30.95 -41.76
C GLN A 62 -1.23 -31.16 -40.24
N ALA A 63 -0.35 -32.02 -39.71
CA ALA A 63 -0.24 -32.23 -38.27
C ALA A 63 0.16 -30.96 -37.52
N VAL A 64 1.19 -30.24 -38.02
CA VAL A 64 1.65 -28.97 -37.44
C VAL A 64 0.58 -27.89 -37.54
N TYR A 65 -0.20 -27.85 -38.63
CA TYR A 65 -1.26 -26.86 -38.80
C TYR A 65 -2.38 -27.04 -37.78
N GLN A 66 -2.86 -28.28 -37.62
CA GLN A 66 -3.93 -28.59 -36.65
C GLN A 66 -3.48 -28.34 -35.21
N ARG A 67 -2.28 -28.81 -34.82
CA ARG A 67 -1.73 -28.54 -33.50
C ARG A 67 -1.40 -27.05 -33.31
N GLY A 68 -0.94 -26.39 -34.36
CA GLY A 68 -0.59 -24.99 -34.36
C GLY A 68 -1.77 -24.08 -34.05
N LEU A 69 -2.94 -24.36 -34.62
CA LEU A 69 -4.17 -23.65 -34.29
C LEU A 69 -4.51 -23.72 -32.80
N THR A 70 -4.38 -24.91 -32.21
CA THR A 70 -4.64 -25.12 -30.78
C THR A 70 -3.65 -24.34 -29.93
N ILE A 71 -2.35 -24.47 -30.21
CA ILE A 71 -1.28 -23.77 -29.47
C ILE A 71 -1.46 -22.24 -29.53
N LEU A 72 -1.79 -21.70 -30.70
CA LEU A 72 -2.01 -20.26 -30.86
C LEU A 72 -3.25 -19.77 -30.12
N GLN A 73 -4.28 -20.62 -29.99
CA GLN A 73 -5.46 -20.30 -29.20
C GLN A 73 -5.15 -20.30 -27.70
N GLU A 74 -4.45 -21.31 -27.19
CA GLU A 74 -3.99 -21.37 -25.80
C GLU A 74 -3.08 -20.18 -25.45
N PHE A 75 -2.20 -19.78 -26.38
CA PHE A 75 -1.34 -18.61 -26.18
C PHE A 75 -2.15 -17.32 -26.04
N LYS A 76 -3.19 -17.12 -26.87
CA LYS A 76 -4.10 -15.97 -26.75
C LYS A 76 -4.88 -15.99 -25.45
N GLN A 77 -5.31 -17.17 -25.01
CA GLN A 77 -6.03 -17.34 -23.74
C GLN A 77 -5.14 -16.94 -22.56
N LEU A 78 -3.86 -17.35 -22.57
CA LEU A 78 -2.87 -16.92 -21.58
C LEU A 78 -2.67 -15.40 -21.57
N GLU A 79 -2.53 -14.76 -22.75
CA GLU A 79 -2.42 -13.29 -22.85
C GLU A 79 -3.64 -12.58 -22.25
N ALA A 80 -4.85 -13.10 -22.52
CA ALA A 80 -6.09 -12.57 -21.97
C ALA A 80 -6.17 -12.74 -20.45
N GLU A 81 -5.80 -13.90 -19.91
CA GLU A 81 -5.76 -14.15 -18.46
C GLU A 81 -4.78 -13.23 -17.74
N ILE A 82 -3.59 -13.02 -18.30
CA ILE A 82 -2.61 -12.07 -17.77
C ILE A 82 -3.17 -10.64 -17.80
N SER A 83 -3.84 -10.27 -18.89
CA SER A 83 -4.51 -8.96 -18.99
C SER A 83 -5.59 -8.79 -17.94
N ASP A 84 -6.41 -9.82 -17.71
CA ASP A 84 -7.48 -9.80 -16.71
C ASP A 84 -6.94 -9.71 -15.27
N ILE A 85 -5.78 -10.32 -14.99
CA ILE A 85 -5.07 -10.18 -13.71
C ILE A 85 -4.54 -8.75 -13.56
N ASN A 86 -3.87 -8.22 -14.58
CA ASN A 86 -3.32 -6.86 -14.56
C ASN A 86 -4.41 -5.79 -14.45
N GLU A 87 -5.59 -6.02 -15.04
CA GLU A 87 -6.77 -5.17 -14.93
C GLU A 87 -7.60 -5.44 -13.66
N LEU A 88 -7.14 -6.35 -12.79
CA LEU A 88 -7.81 -6.73 -11.53
C LEU A 88 -9.27 -7.19 -11.71
N LYS A 89 -9.58 -7.80 -12.86
CA LYS A 89 -10.89 -8.48 -13.07
C LYS A 89 -11.02 -9.73 -12.23
N THR A 90 -9.90 -10.31 -11.81
CA THR A 90 -9.82 -11.43 -10.87
C THR A 90 -8.68 -11.19 -9.89
N GLY A 91 -8.70 -11.87 -8.75
CA GLY A 91 -7.62 -11.79 -7.76
C GLY A 91 -8.11 -12.06 -6.34
N GLU A 92 -7.18 -12.06 -5.39
CA GLU A 92 -7.49 -12.16 -3.96
C GLU A 92 -6.61 -11.19 -3.18
N LEU A 93 -7.21 -10.49 -2.22
CA LEU A 93 -6.51 -9.64 -1.26
C LEU A 93 -6.80 -10.13 0.15
N ARG A 94 -5.74 -10.46 0.90
CA ARG A 94 -5.80 -10.94 2.27
C ARG A 94 -5.34 -9.86 3.23
N LEU A 95 -6.25 -9.35 4.06
CA LEU A 95 -6.04 -8.26 4.99
C LEU A 95 -6.12 -8.76 6.44
N GLY A 96 -5.06 -8.52 7.21
CA GLY A 96 -5.09 -8.67 8.67
C GLY A 96 -5.37 -7.34 9.33
N ILE A 97 -6.38 -7.25 10.19
CA ILE A 97 -6.71 -5.99 10.86
C ILE A 97 -6.94 -6.18 12.36
N PRO A 98 -6.56 -5.23 13.21
CA PRO A 98 -6.98 -5.24 14.60
C PRO A 98 -8.48 -4.90 14.66
N PRO A 99 -9.25 -5.48 15.61
CA PRO A 99 -10.69 -5.23 15.75
C PRO A 99 -11.06 -3.75 15.85
N MET A 100 -10.18 -2.94 16.45
CA MET A 100 -10.37 -1.49 16.59
C MET A 100 -10.28 -0.70 15.28
N VAL A 101 -9.68 -1.27 14.23
CA VAL A 101 -9.37 -0.58 12.97
C VAL A 101 -10.41 -0.86 11.89
N GLY A 102 -11.08 -2.02 11.93
CA GLY A 102 -12.02 -2.44 10.88
C GLY A 102 -13.08 -1.39 10.56
N MET A 103 -13.59 -0.71 11.58
CA MET A 103 -14.58 0.35 11.42
C MET A 103 -14.03 1.59 10.68
N GLN A 104 -12.74 1.89 10.79
CA GLN A 104 -12.13 3.08 10.19
C GLN A 104 -11.84 2.89 8.70
N ILE A 105 -11.57 1.65 8.30
CA ILE A 105 -11.16 1.32 6.93
C ILE A 105 -12.31 0.76 6.09
N ALA A 106 -13.49 0.55 6.67
CA ALA A 106 -14.67 0.02 6.00
C ALA A 106 -15.04 0.81 4.74
N GLY A 107 -14.92 2.15 4.78
CA GLY A 107 -15.15 3.02 3.62
C GLY A 107 -14.19 2.73 2.48
N SER A 108 -12.89 2.62 2.77
CA SER A 108 -11.87 2.29 1.77
C SER A 108 -12.02 0.87 1.21
N ILE A 109 -12.39 -0.09 2.06
CA ILE A 109 -12.70 -1.46 1.62
C ILE A 109 -13.90 -1.45 0.65
N SER A 110 -14.95 -0.70 0.98
CA SER A 110 -16.12 -0.54 0.11
C SER A 110 -15.76 0.10 -1.22
N ALA A 111 -15.01 1.20 -1.20
CA ALA A 111 -14.55 1.90 -2.40
C ALA A 111 -13.69 0.99 -3.29
N PHE A 112 -12.76 0.24 -2.69
CA PHE A 112 -11.94 -0.73 -3.40
C PHE A 112 -12.78 -1.82 -4.07
N ARG A 113 -13.74 -2.40 -3.35
CA ARG A 113 -14.63 -3.44 -3.90
C ARG A 113 -15.52 -2.92 -5.03
N GLN A 114 -15.99 -1.68 -4.95
CA GLN A 114 -16.76 -1.05 -6.04
C GLN A 114 -15.89 -0.81 -7.28
N ARG A 115 -14.62 -0.43 -7.09
CA ARG A 115 -13.65 -0.23 -8.15
C ARG A 115 -13.22 -1.55 -8.80
N TYR A 116 -13.08 -2.62 -8.02
CA TYR A 116 -12.57 -3.93 -8.44
C TYR A 116 -13.49 -5.08 -7.97
N PRO A 117 -14.68 -5.25 -8.57
CA PRO A 117 -15.70 -6.20 -8.09
C PRO A 117 -15.30 -7.67 -8.21
N GLY A 118 -14.35 -8.01 -9.09
CA GLY A 118 -13.87 -9.38 -9.29
C GLY A 118 -12.74 -9.81 -8.35
N VAL A 119 -12.22 -8.91 -7.52
CA VAL A 119 -11.23 -9.23 -6.48
C VAL A 119 -11.92 -9.81 -5.25
N LYS A 120 -11.49 -10.99 -4.82
CA LYS A 120 -11.93 -11.60 -3.55
C LYS A 120 -11.23 -10.93 -2.38
N LEU A 121 -12.01 -10.43 -1.43
CA LEU A 121 -11.48 -9.86 -0.18
C LEU A 121 -11.58 -10.90 0.94
N LYS A 122 -10.45 -11.21 1.57
CA LYS A 122 -10.39 -11.99 2.81
C LYS A 122 -9.87 -11.09 3.91
N ILE A 123 -10.71 -10.80 4.89
CA ILE A 123 -10.36 -9.97 6.03
C ILE A 123 -10.37 -10.86 7.27
N SER A 124 -9.28 -10.86 7.98
CA SER A 124 -9.12 -11.63 9.20
C SER A 124 -8.76 -10.68 10.34
N GLU A 125 -9.49 -10.78 11.44
CA GLU A 125 -9.22 -10.01 12.65
C GLU A 125 -8.19 -10.74 13.50
N PHE A 126 -7.15 -10.03 13.95
CA PHE A 126 -6.07 -10.63 14.72
C PHE A 126 -5.55 -9.74 15.85
N GLY A 127 -4.97 -10.37 16.86
CA GLY A 127 -4.07 -9.73 17.82
C GLY A 127 -2.64 -9.59 17.25
N GLY A 128 -1.97 -8.46 17.54
CA GLY A 128 -0.77 -8.01 16.80
C GLY A 128 0.46 -8.95 16.75
N LEU A 129 0.55 -10.00 17.58
CA LEU A 129 1.69 -10.94 17.56
C LEU A 129 1.62 -11.97 16.43
N THR A 130 0.43 -12.48 16.10
CA THR A 130 0.26 -13.53 15.07
C THR A 130 0.29 -12.97 13.65
N VAL A 131 0.11 -11.65 13.52
CA VAL A 131 -0.08 -11.00 12.22
C VAL A 131 1.23 -10.83 11.45
N GLN A 132 2.35 -10.58 12.13
CA GLN A 132 3.66 -10.45 11.47
C GLN A 132 4.06 -11.77 10.79
N GLN A 133 3.92 -12.89 11.51
CA GLN A 133 4.15 -14.23 10.97
C GLN A 133 3.20 -14.56 9.81
N ALA A 134 1.95 -14.11 9.89
CA ALA A 134 0.96 -14.31 8.85
C ALA A 134 1.33 -13.57 7.54
N VAL A 135 1.86 -12.35 7.63
CA VAL A 135 2.36 -11.60 6.45
C VAL A 135 3.67 -12.19 5.92
N LEU A 136 4.59 -12.63 6.79
CA LEU A 136 5.84 -13.27 6.38
C LEU A 136 5.61 -14.59 5.64
N SER A 137 4.68 -15.42 6.13
CA SER A 137 4.30 -16.69 5.51
C SER A 137 3.45 -16.54 4.25
N GLY A 138 2.98 -15.33 3.92
CA GLY A 138 2.08 -15.08 2.79
C GLY A 138 0.63 -15.58 3.00
N SER A 139 0.27 -15.90 4.25
CA SER A 139 -1.14 -16.13 4.61
C SER A 139 -1.95 -14.83 4.66
N LEU A 140 -1.28 -13.69 4.81
CA LEU A 140 -1.80 -12.34 4.60
C LEU A 140 -0.92 -11.58 3.61
N ASP A 141 -1.53 -10.67 2.84
CA ASP A 141 -0.80 -9.80 1.92
C ASP A 141 -0.43 -8.47 2.58
N ILE A 142 -1.37 -7.92 3.35
CA ILE A 142 -1.23 -6.67 4.11
C ILE A 142 -1.80 -6.91 5.49
N ALA A 143 -1.21 -6.27 6.49
CA ALA A 143 -1.90 -6.14 7.74
C ALA A 143 -1.65 -4.84 8.48
N MET A 144 -2.49 -4.57 9.47
CA MET A 144 -2.40 -3.41 10.34
C MET A 144 -2.15 -3.84 11.78
N THR A 145 -1.37 -3.08 12.54
CA THR A 145 -1.04 -3.40 13.94
C THR A 145 -0.71 -2.16 14.74
N ALA A 146 -0.90 -2.24 16.05
CA ALA A 146 -0.60 -1.19 17.00
C ALA A 146 0.87 -1.19 17.51
N LEU A 147 1.76 -1.97 16.89
CA LEU A 147 3.20 -2.00 17.22
C LEU A 147 4.05 -1.74 15.97
N PRO A 148 5.19 -1.04 16.12
CA PRO A 148 6.18 -1.06 15.06
C PRO A 148 6.65 -2.50 14.81
N VAL A 149 7.03 -2.77 13.56
CA VAL A 149 7.64 -4.04 13.20
C VAL A 149 9.04 -4.11 13.81
N ALA A 150 9.48 -5.29 14.19
CA ALA A 150 10.87 -5.46 14.64
C ALA A 150 11.81 -5.19 13.45
N ASP A 151 12.86 -4.39 13.68
CA ASP A 151 13.76 -3.90 12.62
C ASP A 151 14.51 -5.01 11.85
N ASP A 152 14.54 -6.23 12.40
CA ASP A 152 15.21 -7.41 11.85
C ASP A 152 14.34 -8.22 10.86
N LEU A 153 13.06 -7.85 10.68
CA LEU A 153 12.14 -8.55 9.78
C LEU A 153 12.12 -7.92 8.38
N PRO A 154 12.01 -8.72 7.29
CA PRO A 154 11.91 -8.23 5.91
C PRO A 154 10.50 -7.70 5.59
N LEU A 155 10.00 -6.80 6.43
CA LEU A 155 8.67 -6.23 6.36
C LEU A 155 8.79 -4.71 6.26
N ASN A 156 8.07 -4.13 5.31
CA ASN A 156 7.93 -2.68 5.26
C ASN A 156 6.82 -2.27 6.23
N SER A 157 7.02 -1.19 6.97
CA SER A 157 6.01 -0.61 7.86
C SER A 157 5.76 0.85 7.55
N LEU A 158 4.50 1.27 7.68
CA LEU A 158 4.03 2.62 7.46
C LEU A 158 3.14 3.03 8.64
N ALA A 159 3.52 4.07 9.38
CA ALA A 159 2.63 4.70 10.35
C ALA A 159 1.46 5.37 9.62
N LEU A 160 0.23 4.93 9.92
CA LEU A 160 -0.98 5.46 9.31
C LEU A 160 -1.59 6.59 10.12
N MET A 161 -1.77 6.35 11.42
CA MET A 161 -2.48 7.23 12.34
C MET A 161 -2.09 6.89 13.77
N SER A 162 -2.41 7.76 14.71
CA SER A 162 -2.23 7.50 16.12
C SER A 162 -3.47 7.91 16.88
N HIS A 163 -4.03 7.00 17.67
CA HIS A 163 -5.27 7.25 18.41
C HIS A 163 -5.00 7.39 19.90
N PRO A 164 -5.50 8.46 20.55
CA PRO A 164 -5.41 8.57 21.99
C PRO A 164 -6.23 7.49 22.67
N LEU A 165 -5.76 7.06 23.84
CA LEU A 165 -6.52 6.19 24.73
C LEU A 165 -7.44 7.00 25.63
N CYS A 166 -8.64 6.48 25.84
CA CYS A 166 -9.63 7.01 26.76
C CYS A 166 -9.98 5.98 27.83
N VAL A 167 -10.35 6.49 29.00
CA VAL A 167 -10.97 5.68 30.04
C VAL A 167 -12.48 5.75 29.88
N LEU A 168 -13.09 4.62 29.57
CA LEU A 168 -14.52 4.43 29.50
C LEU A 168 -15.07 4.12 30.89
N VAL A 169 -16.07 4.87 31.34
CA VAL A 169 -16.74 4.70 32.64
C VAL A 169 -18.26 4.78 32.45
N PRO A 170 -19.09 4.19 33.35
CA PRO A 170 -20.53 4.39 33.31
C PRO A 170 -20.89 5.86 33.52
N ARG A 171 -21.99 6.32 32.91
CA ARG A 171 -22.49 7.68 33.09
C ARG A 171 -23.17 7.83 34.45
N THR A 172 -22.39 8.09 35.49
CA THR A 172 -22.88 8.33 36.86
C THR A 172 -22.43 9.70 37.38
N GLU A 173 -23.10 10.22 38.41
CA GLU A 173 -22.79 11.51 39.07
C GLU A 173 -21.31 11.65 39.47
N GLN A 174 -20.67 10.54 39.86
CA GLN A 174 -19.25 10.48 40.19
C GLN A 174 -18.36 10.94 39.03
N TRP A 175 -18.72 10.59 37.79
CA TRP A 175 -17.90 10.82 36.60
C TRP A 175 -18.32 12.05 35.80
N LEU A 176 -19.57 12.50 35.93
CA LEU A 176 -20.11 13.65 35.19
C LEU A 176 -19.35 14.96 35.43
N ARG A 177 -18.71 15.12 36.60
CA ARG A 177 -17.94 16.32 36.96
C ARG A 177 -16.47 16.26 36.54
N ARG A 178 -16.02 15.15 35.94
CA ARG A 178 -14.62 14.95 35.55
C ARG A 178 -14.44 15.27 34.06
N SER A 179 -13.38 16.01 33.74
CA SER A 179 -13.00 16.31 32.34
C SER A 179 -11.88 15.41 31.82
N HIS A 180 -11.17 14.72 32.69
CA HIS A 180 -10.08 13.78 32.40
C HIS A 180 -9.88 12.84 33.59
N LEU A 181 -9.16 11.73 33.37
CA LEU A 181 -8.78 10.80 34.43
C LEU A 181 -7.28 10.48 34.31
N PRO A 182 -6.44 10.85 35.30
CA PRO A 182 -5.02 10.53 35.27
C PRO A 182 -4.80 9.03 35.47
N ILE A 183 -3.72 8.51 34.89
CA ILE A 183 -3.39 7.08 34.95
C ILE A 183 -3.21 6.57 36.39
N SER A 184 -2.76 7.42 37.32
CA SER A 184 -2.60 7.08 38.74
C SER A 184 -3.93 6.83 39.46
N GLU A 185 -5.01 7.52 39.08
CA GLU A 185 -6.34 7.28 39.66
C GLU A 185 -6.92 5.93 39.23
N LEU A 186 -6.37 5.29 38.19
CA LEU A 186 -6.74 3.93 37.79
C LEU A 186 -6.28 2.86 38.79
N ALA A 187 -5.33 3.17 39.68
CA ALA A 187 -4.87 2.24 40.70
C ALA A 187 -5.98 1.81 41.67
N GLY A 188 -7.01 2.65 41.86
CA GLY A 188 -8.14 2.39 42.75
C GLY A 188 -9.37 1.78 42.06
N LEU A 189 -9.29 1.44 40.78
CA LEU A 189 -10.42 0.97 39.99
C LEU A 189 -10.15 -0.44 39.42
N PRO A 190 -11.13 -1.35 39.43
CA PRO A 190 -11.05 -2.54 38.59
C PRO A 190 -11.00 -2.12 37.11
N ILE A 191 -10.07 -2.70 36.36
CA ILE A 191 -9.79 -2.31 34.97
C ILE A 191 -10.21 -3.41 34.00
N LEU A 192 -10.84 -2.98 32.90
CA LEU A 192 -11.22 -3.79 31.77
C LEU A 192 -10.36 -3.41 30.56
N ILE A 193 -9.62 -4.37 30.00
CA ILE A 193 -8.70 -4.15 28.88
C ILE A 193 -8.77 -5.27 27.85
N TYR A 194 -8.13 -5.04 26.70
CA TYR A 194 -7.87 -6.10 25.74
C TYR A 194 -7.06 -7.26 26.34
N ASN A 195 -7.25 -8.48 25.83
CA ASN A 195 -6.44 -9.64 26.21
C ASN A 195 -4.97 -9.53 25.74
N GLU A 196 -4.13 -10.47 26.16
CA GLU A 196 -2.67 -10.50 25.94
C GLU A 196 -2.26 -10.65 24.47
N GLU A 197 -3.17 -11.10 23.61
CA GLU A 197 -2.94 -11.25 22.16
C GLU A 197 -2.78 -9.87 21.49
N PHE A 198 -3.35 -8.83 22.09
CA PHE A 198 -3.25 -7.46 21.61
C PHE A 198 -2.04 -6.75 22.20
N SER A 199 -1.30 -6.08 21.32
CA SER A 199 -0.16 -5.26 21.71
C SER A 199 -0.51 -4.13 22.66
N LEU A 200 -1.73 -3.59 22.56
CA LEU A 200 -2.24 -2.57 23.45
C LEU A 200 -2.19 -3.01 24.92
N ASN A 201 -2.53 -4.27 25.22
CA ASN A 201 -2.43 -4.80 26.58
C ASN A 201 -1.00 -4.63 27.13
N ARG A 202 0.02 -5.04 26.38
CA ARG A 202 1.42 -4.92 26.80
C ARG A 202 1.86 -3.47 26.98
N GLN A 203 1.40 -2.56 26.12
CA GLN A 203 1.69 -1.13 26.25
C GLN A 203 1.08 -0.55 27.53
N LEU A 204 -0.16 -0.92 27.85
CA LEU A 204 -0.84 -0.50 29.08
C LEU A 204 -0.15 -1.06 30.33
N MET A 205 0.20 -2.35 30.34
CA MET A 205 0.90 -2.96 31.47
C MET A 205 2.25 -2.27 31.75
N ARG A 206 3.01 -1.91 30.70
CA ARG A 206 4.25 -1.13 30.84
C ARG A 206 3.98 0.29 31.37
N ALA A 207 2.91 0.94 30.90
CA ALA A 207 2.54 2.28 31.37
C ALA A 207 2.12 2.29 32.85
N PHE A 208 1.39 1.27 33.31
CA PHE A 208 1.04 1.11 34.72
C PHE A 208 2.28 0.87 35.58
N GLN A 209 3.16 -0.03 35.15
CA GLN A 209 4.41 -0.30 35.85
C GLN A 209 5.30 0.95 35.95
N ALA A 210 5.43 1.71 34.86
CA ALA A 210 6.16 2.98 34.84
C ALA A 210 5.52 4.05 35.75
N SER A 211 4.21 3.96 35.98
CA SER A 211 3.47 4.83 36.90
C SER A 211 3.51 4.33 38.36
N GLY A 212 4.24 3.26 38.64
CA GLY A 212 4.47 2.75 40.00
C GLY A 212 3.32 1.96 40.61
N PHE A 213 2.35 1.48 39.82
CA PHE A 213 1.26 0.65 40.35
C PHE A 213 0.95 -0.58 39.48
N THR A 214 0.32 -1.58 40.11
CA THR A 214 -0.20 -2.76 39.42
C THR A 214 -1.72 -2.66 39.37
N PRO A 215 -2.37 -2.69 38.18
CA PRO A 215 -3.81 -2.54 38.08
C PRO A 215 -4.53 -3.80 38.58
N GLN A 216 -5.72 -3.64 39.15
CA GLN A 216 -6.64 -4.75 39.38
C GLN A 216 -7.39 -5.06 38.08
N ILE A 217 -6.98 -6.09 37.34
CA ILE A 217 -7.68 -6.45 36.09
C ILE A 217 -8.92 -7.28 36.40
N ALA A 218 -10.11 -6.72 36.13
CA ALA A 218 -11.40 -7.40 36.29
C ALA A 218 -11.75 -8.28 35.09
N VAL A 219 -11.52 -7.77 33.86
CA VAL A 219 -11.88 -8.46 32.62
C VAL A 219 -10.81 -8.26 31.55
N ARG A 220 -10.54 -9.32 30.81
CA ARG A 220 -9.77 -9.31 29.56
C ARG A 220 -10.63 -9.86 28.44
N SER A 221 -10.72 -9.16 27.31
CA SER A 221 -11.43 -9.65 26.13
C SER A 221 -10.88 -9.06 24.84
N GLY A 222 -10.95 -9.78 23.72
CA GLY A 222 -10.67 -9.21 22.39
C GLY A 222 -11.81 -8.36 21.82
N GLN A 223 -13.00 -8.46 22.42
CA GLN A 223 -14.24 -7.83 21.96
C GLN A 223 -14.47 -6.51 22.69
N TRP A 224 -14.34 -5.39 21.97
CA TRP A 224 -14.42 -4.05 22.57
C TRP A 224 -15.83 -3.69 23.04
N ASP A 225 -16.84 -4.20 22.34
CA ASP A 225 -18.26 -4.06 22.65
C ASP A 225 -18.62 -4.83 23.92
N PHE A 226 -18.08 -6.02 24.09
CA PHE A 226 -18.19 -6.77 25.35
C PHE A 226 -17.54 -6.02 26.52
N LEU A 227 -16.33 -5.46 26.33
CA LEU A 227 -15.69 -4.63 27.35
C LEU A 227 -16.56 -3.41 27.70
N ALA A 228 -17.14 -2.74 26.71
CA ALA A 228 -18.04 -1.59 26.93
C ALA A 228 -19.31 -1.98 27.70
N ALA A 229 -19.93 -3.12 27.37
CA ALA A 229 -21.10 -3.63 28.09
C ALA A 229 -20.77 -3.96 29.56
N MET A 230 -19.59 -4.51 29.83
CA MET A 230 -19.14 -4.81 31.19
C MET A 230 -18.84 -3.53 32.00
N VAL A 231 -18.30 -2.49 31.36
CA VAL A 231 -18.15 -1.15 31.99
C VAL A 231 -19.52 -0.58 32.34
N GLN A 232 -20.48 -0.67 31.42
CA GLN A 232 -21.85 -0.22 31.67
C GLN A 232 -22.50 -0.97 32.84
N ALA A 233 -22.21 -2.27 32.98
CA ALA A 233 -22.67 -3.10 34.09
C ALA A 233 -21.96 -2.80 35.43
N GLY A 234 -21.06 -1.81 35.48
CA GLY A 234 -20.39 -1.37 36.72
C GLY A 234 -19.21 -2.24 37.15
N MET A 235 -18.66 -3.07 36.25
CA MET A 235 -17.54 -3.96 36.59
C MET A 235 -16.19 -3.24 36.73
N GLY A 236 -16.12 -1.96 36.39
CA GLY A 236 -14.89 -1.16 36.46
C GLY A 236 -14.77 -0.13 35.34
N GLY A 237 -13.55 0.40 35.15
CA GLY A 237 -13.21 1.30 34.05
C GLY A 237 -12.57 0.57 32.88
N GLY A 238 -13.04 0.84 31.66
CA GLY A 238 -12.47 0.29 30.43
C GLY A 238 -11.38 1.22 29.86
N ILE A 239 -10.34 0.67 29.24
CA ILE A 239 -9.37 1.50 28.49
C ILE A 239 -9.42 1.13 27.02
N LEU A 240 -9.92 2.05 26.20
CA LEU A 240 -10.18 1.84 24.77
C LEU A 240 -9.67 3.03 23.93
N PRO A 241 -9.28 2.78 22.67
CA PRO A 241 -8.99 3.85 21.72
C PRO A 241 -10.19 4.80 21.52
N GLU A 242 -9.93 6.09 21.44
CA GLU A 242 -10.94 7.13 21.24
C GLU A 242 -11.95 6.83 20.11
N PRO A 243 -11.55 6.33 18.91
CA PRO A 243 -12.50 6.04 17.84
C PRO A 243 -13.57 5.01 18.20
N ILE A 244 -13.28 4.09 19.12
CA ILE A 244 -14.27 3.16 19.64
C ILE A 244 -15.21 3.91 20.59
N CYS A 245 -14.64 4.67 21.53
CA CYS A 245 -15.41 5.43 22.52
C CYS A 245 -16.40 6.42 21.88
N GLN A 246 -16.02 7.06 20.77
CA GLN A 246 -16.88 8.01 20.07
C GLN A 246 -18.16 7.39 19.49
N ARG A 247 -18.20 6.06 19.31
CA ARG A 247 -19.35 5.32 18.75
C ARG A 247 -20.28 4.75 19.80
N LEU A 248 -19.86 4.73 21.07
CA LEU A 248 -20.65 4.21 22.17
C LEU A 248 -21.76 5.19 22.56
N ASP A 249 -22.83 4.67 23.16
CA ASP A 249 -23.96 5.48 23.61
C ASP A 249 -23.54 6.41 24.76
N LYS A 250 -23.44 7.71 24.46
CA LYS A 250 -23.05 8.76 25.39
C LYS A 250 -24.07 8.99 26.52
N SER A 251 -25.29 8.47 26.39
CA SER A 251 -26.30 8.50 27.45
C SER A 251 -26.03 7.46 28.54
N GLN A 252 -25.26 6.41 28.24
CA GLN A 252 -24.97 5.31 29.17
C GLN A 252 -23.51 5.29 29.63
N LEU A 253 -22.60 5.76 28.77
CA LEU A 253 -21.16 5.71 28.99
C LEU A 253 -20.52 7.09 28.81
N LEU A 254 -19.43 7.33 29.55
CA LEU A 254 -18.58 8.51 29.44
C LEU A 254 -17.17 8.08 29.06
N SER A 255 -16.56 8.85 28.17
CA SER A 255 -15.17 8.67 27.74
C SER A 255 -14.34 9.82 28.29
N LEU A 256 -13.44 9.51 29.23
CA LEU A 256 -12.55 10.48 29.86
C LEU A 256 -11.15 10.39 29.24
N PRO A 257 -10.57 11.48 28.71
CA PRO A 257 -9.20 11.49 28.24
C PRO A 257 -8.20 11.16 29.37
N GLY A 258 -7.16 10.39 29.04
CA GLY A 258 -5.99 10.22 29.92
C GLY A 258 -5.12 11.49 29.95
N HIS A 259 -4.59 11.85 31.13
CA HIS A 259 -3.78 13.07 31.29
C HIS A 259 -2.42 13.00 30.58
N ALA A 260 -1.74 11.85 30.66
CA ALA A 260 -0.78 11.44 29.65
C ALA A 260 -1.59 10.81 28.52
N ARG A 261 -1.44 11.27 27.27
CA ARG A 261 -2.08 10.66 26.11
C ARG A 261 -1.11 9.64 25.49
N PRO A 262 -0.97 8.40 26.00
CA PRO A 262 -0.35 7.37 25.20
C PRO A 262 -1.24 7.20 23.97
N ALA A 263 -0.75 7.68 22.84
CA ALA A 263 -1.40 7.51 21.56
C ALA A 263 -0.84 6.23 20.96
N ILE A 264 -1.72 5.35 20.49
CA ILE A 264 -1.33 4.09 19.90
C ILE A 264 -1.10 4.33 18.41
N PRO A 265 0.14 4.28 17.94
CA PRO A 265 0.40 4.34 16.51
C PRO A 265 -0.13 3.07 15.86
N LEU A 266 -0.95 3.25 14.83
CA LEU A 266 -1.35 2.20 13.92
C LEU A 266 -0.38 2.16 12.75
N PHE A 267 0.23 1.01 12.54
CA PHE A 267 1.11 0.73 11.42
C PHE A 267 0.42 -0.19 10.43
N LEU A 268 0.60 0.08 9.14
CA LEU A 268 0.37 -0.86 8.05
C LEU A 268 1.69 -1.55 7.73
N PHE A 269 1.65 -2.86 7.49
CA PHE A 269 2.81 -3.61 7.08
C PHE A 269 2.49 -4.59 5.96
N LEU A 270 3.52 -4.85 5.17
CA LEU A 270 3.46 -5.70 4.00
C LEU A 270 4.81 -6.35 3.77
N ASN A 271 4.80 -7.53 3.17
CA ASN A 271 6.02 -8.16 2.70
C ASN A 271 6.48 -7.45 1.42
N GLN A 272 7.73 -6.98 1.40
CA GLN A 272 8.30 -6.22 0.28
C GLN A 272 8.27 -6.99 -1.04
N GLN A 273 8.55 -8.29 -1.00
CA GLN A 273 8.53 -9.13 -2.20
C GLN A 273 7.10 -9.29 -2.73
N ARG A 274 6.13 -9.45 -1.83
CA ARG A 274 4.70 -9.56 -2.20
C ARG A 274 4.18 -8.29 -2.84
N PHE A 275 4.54 -7.12 -2.32
CA PHE A 275 4.16 -5.84 -2.92
C PHE A 275 4.60 -5.71 -4.37
N GLN A 276 5.83 -6.14 -4.69
CA GLN A 276 6.34 -6.06 -6.06
C GLN A 276 5.71 -7.06 -7.01
N GLN A 277 5.17 -8.17 -6.50
CA GLN A 277 4.69 -9.30 -7.30
C GLN A 277 3.17 -9.37 -7.45
N VAL A 278 2.40 -8.65 -6.61
CA VAL A 278 0.95 -8.78 -6.55
C VAL A 278 0.27 -7.43 -6.83
N GLU A 279 -0.25 -7.27 -8.05
CA GLU A 279 -0.89 -6.04 -8.53
C GLU A 279 -2.07 -5.60 -7.63
N VAL A 280 -2.87 -6.56 -7.16
CA VAL A 280 -4.02 -6.32 -6.26
C VAL A 280 -3.59 -5.55 -5.00
N VAL A 281 -2.43 -5.91 -4.44
CA VAL A 281 -1.87 -5.31 -3.22
C VAL A 281 -1.46 -3.87 -3.50
N GLN A 282 -0.82 -3.61 -4.65
CA GLN A 282 -0.39 -2.27 -5.04
C GLN A 282 -1.59 -1.33 -5.22
N GLN A 283 -2.61 -1.77 -5.95
CA GLN A 283 -3.78 -0.95 -6.22
C GLN A 283 -4.63 -0.70 -4.97
N PHE A 284 -4.74 -1.69 -4.08
CA PHE A 284 -5.36 -1.48 -2.78
C PHE A 284 -4.62 -0.44 -1.96
N LEU A 285 -3.28 -0.55 -1.85
CA LEU A 285 -2.48 0.41 -1.08
C LEU A 285 -2.57 1.82 -1.65
N HIS A 286 -2.53 1.99 -2.98
CA HIS A 286 -2.71 3.28 -3.62
C HIS A 286 -4.07 3.91 -3.29
N GLY A 287 -5.16 3.14 -3.45
CA GLY A 287 -6.51 3.62 -3.13
C GLY A 287 -6.67 3.94 -1.64
N PHE A 288 -6.18 3.04 -0.78
CA PHE A 288 -6.26 3.17 0.67
C PHE A 288 -5.52 4.40 1.19
N VAL A 289 -4.29 4.64 0.74
CA VAL A 289 -3.51 5.83 1.13
C VAL A 289 -4.19 7.10 0.61
N ALA A 290 -4.70 7.09 -0.63
CA ALA A 290 -5.41 8.25 -1.19
C ALA A 290 -6.69 8.59 -0.40
N ASP A 291 -7.42 7.58 0.07
CA ASP A 291 -8.59 7.78 0.93
C ASP A 291 -8.22 8.31 2.32
N LEU A 292 -7.17 7.76 2.92
CA LEU A 292 -6.67 8.18 4.23
C LEU A 292 -6.22 9.65 4.21
N LEU A 293 -5.50 10.06 3.16
CA LEU A 293 -5.09 11.44 2.96
C LEU A 293 -6.28 12.38 2.73
N ARG A 294 -7.28 11.97 1.95
CA ARG A 294 -8.52 12.74 1.75
C ARG A 294 -9.31 12.91 3.05
N GLY A 295 -9.42 11.85 3.85
CA GLY A 295 -10.06 11.89 5.16
C GLY A 295 -9.37 12.84 6.13
N ALA A 296 -8.03 12.78 6.20
CA ALA A 296 -7.23 13.69 7.02
C ALA A 296 -7.44 15.16 6.62
N GLN A 297 -7.45 15.46 5.31
CA GLN A 297 -7.70 16.81 4.80
C GLN A 297 -9.11 17.32 5.15
N MET A 298 -10.13 16.49 5.04
CA MET A 298 -11.52 16.86 5.37
C MET A 298 -11.71 17.14 6.88
N ILE A 299 -11.12 16.31 7.75
CA ILE A 299 -11.13 16.54 9.20
C ILE A 299 -10.40 17.84 9.54
N GLN A 300 -9.28 18.12 8.89
CA GLN A 300 -8.49 19.33 9.10
C GLN A 300 -9.25 20.59 8.67
N LEU A 301 -9.96 20.55 7.53
CA LEU A 301 -10.84 21.64 7.08
C LEU A 301 -12.00 21.89 8.05
N ALA A 302 -12.57 20.84 8.64
CA ALA A 302 -13.62 20.97 9.65
C ALA A 302 -13.09 21.51 10.99
N ALA A 303 -11.89 21.10 11.42
CA ALA A 303 -11.26 21.53 12.67
C ALA A 303 -10.79 22.99 12.64
N LEU A 304 -10.47 23.52 11.46
CA LEU A 304 -10.15 24.95 11.24
C LEU A 304 -11.36 25.88 11.45
N GLY A 305 -12.55 25.34 11.75
CA GLY A 305 -13.77 26.07 12.08
C GLY A 305 -13.88 26.61 13.53
N THR A 306 -12.84 26.57 14.38
CA THR A 306 -12.95 27.18 15.74
C THR A 306 -11.72 27.82 16.39
N GLN A 307 -10.45 27.63 15.98
CA GLN A 307 -9.33 28.52 16.35
C GLN A 307 -8.01 28.06 15.71
N ALA A 308 -7.36 28.93 14.93
CA ALA A 308 -6.46 28.55 13.85
C ALA A 308 -4.96 28.88 14.06
N ALA A 309 -4.51 29.37 15.22
CA ALA A 309 -3.19 30.02 15.29
C ALA A 309 -2.01 29.16 15.81
N GLU A 310 -2.24 28.07 16.54
CA GLU A 310 -1.14 27.27 17.16
C GLU A 310 -0.98 25.86 16.58
N ALA A 311 -1.90 25.41 15.72
CA ALA A 311 -1.91 24.06 15.15
C ALA A 311 -1.06 23.90 13.87
N GLU A 312 -0.60 25.00 13.25
CA GLU A 312 0.09 24.98 11.96
C GLU A 312 1.55 24.47 12.01
N ALA A 313 2.27 24.62 13.13
CA ALA A 313 3.73 24.39 13.15
C ALA A 313 4.20 22.96 13.46
N THR A 314 3.31 22.11 14.00
CA THR A 314 3.64 20.76 14.50
C THR A 314 3.10 19.65 13.57
N PHE A 315 2.04 19.93 12.79
CA PHE A 315 1.39 18.96 11.89
C PHE A 315 2.02 18.90 10.48
N GLU A 316 2.61 19.99 9.98
CA GLU A 316 3.30 19.98 8.68
C GLU A 316 4.62 19.19 8.70
N VAL A 317 5.29 19.10 9.85
CA VAL A 317 6.59 18.42 9.96
C VAL A 317 6.43 16.89 10.02
N LEU A 318 5.41 16.36 10.72
CA LEU A 318 5.23 14.91 10.83
C LEU A 318 4.64 14.25 9.58
N GLY A 319 3.66 14.88 8.91
CA GLY A 319 3.02 14.31 7.72
C GLY A 319 3.93 14.30 6.48
N ILE A 320 4.73 15.35 6.31
CA ILE A 320 5.67 15.47 5.18
C ILE A 320 6.89 14.57 5.38
N GLN A 321 7.38 14.41 6.61
CA GLN A 321 8.52 13.55 6.92
C GLN A 321 8.17 12.05 6.77
N CYS A 322 6.92 11.66 7.08
CA CYS A 322 6.42 10.29 6.84
C CYS A 322 6.25 10.00 5.34
N ALA A 323 5.68 10.94 4.57
CA ALA A 323 5.54 10.80 3.10
C ALA A 323 6.90 10.81 2.37
N LEU A 324 7.88 11.61 2.81
CA LEU A 324 9.23 11.64 2.24
C LEU A 324 10.02 10.36 2.56
N GLN A 325 9.81 9.75 3.73
CA GLN A 325 10.44 8.49 4.09
C GLN A 325 9.87 7.29 3.31
N ILE A 326 8.57 7.28 2.99
CA ILE A 326 7.97 6.32 2.05
C ILE A 326 8.59 6.49 0.66
N PHE A 327 8.73 7.75 0.20
CA PHE A 327 9.30 8.06 -1.10
C PHE A 327 10.78 7.63 -1.21
N LEU A 328 11.61 7.86 -0.18
CA LEU A 328 13.03 7.51 -0.15
C LEU A 328 13.29 6.01 0.09
N ALA A 329 12.48 5.33 0.90
CA ALA A 329 12.59 3.88 1.12
C ALA A 329 12.15 3.07 -0.12
N VAL A 330 11.14 3.54 -0.83
CA VAL A 330 10.74 2.99 -2.14
C VAL A 330 11.80 3.30 -3.22
N HIS A 331 12.51 4.43 -3.13
CA HIS A 331 13.58 4.81 -4.07
C HIS A 331 14.89 4.04 -3.87
N ALA A 332 15.33 3.81 -2.63
CA ALA A 332 16.59 3.12 -2.33
C ALA A 332 16.55 1.63 -2.74
N ALA A 333 15.37 0.98 -2.69
CA ALA A 333 15.16 -0.39 -3.13
C ALA A 333 15.03 -0.56 -4.66
N ALA A 334 14.96 0.54 -5.42
CA ALA A 334 14.63 0.55 -6.83
C ALA A 334 15.86 0.67 -7.76
N GLN A 335 17.10 0.55 -7.28
CA GLN A 335 18.29 0.66 -8.14
C GLN A 335 18.63 -0.59 -8.98
N VAL A 336 17.83 -1.67 -8.97
CA VAL A 336 18.30 -2.99 -9.46
C VAL A 336 17.71 -3.48 -10.80
N THR A 337 16.61 -2.94 -11.35
CA THR A 337 16.08 -3.48 -12.62
C THR A 337 15.68 -2.41 -13.65
N HIS A 338 16.38 -2.47 -14.78
CA HIS A 338 16.29 -1.59 -15.93
C HIS A 338 15.15 -2.05 -16.86
N HIS A 339 14.44 -1.08 -17.46
CA HIS A 339 13.53 -1.21 -18.62
C HIS A 339 12.07 -1.63 -18.37
N ALA A 340 11.28 -0.74 -17.76
CA ALA A 340 9.88 -0.44 -18.15
C ALA A 340 9.35 0.86 -17.48
N ARG A 341 10.26 1.82 -17.20
CA ARG A 341 10.04 2.88 -16.20
C ARG A 341 9.45 4.20 -16.71
N THR A 342 9.27 4.42 -18.00
CA THR A 342 9.13 5.81 -18.47
C THR A 342 7.69 6.34 -18.52
N ASP A 343 6.69 5.48 -18.75
CA ASP A 343 5.30 5.94 -18.95
C ASP A 343 4.50 6.12 -17.65
N LEU A 344 4.62 5.18 -16.70
CA LEU A 344 3.92 5.28 -15.40
C LEU A 344 4.48 6.43 -14.54
N PHE A 345 5.79 6.68 -14.65
CA PHE A 345 6.48 7.79 -13.97
C PHE A 345 6.07 9.17 -14.51
N GLN A 346 5.79 9.32 -15.80
CA GLN A 346 5.30 10.61 -16.33
C GLN A 346 3.84 10.86 -15.93
N GLN A 347 2.98 9.83 -16.00
CA GLN A 347 1.57 9.98 -15.65
C GLN A 347 1.35 10.28 -14.16
N LEU A 348 2.00 9.56 -13.23
CA LEU A 348 1.87 9.84 -11.79
C LEU A 348 2.52 11.17 -11.36
N ARG A 349 3.62 11.56 -12.00
CA ARG A 349 4.32 12.82 -11.69
C ARG A 349 3.50 14.04 -12.12
N VAL A 350 2.82 13.98 -13.27
CA VAL A 350 1.93 15.04 -13.75
C VAL A 350 0.68 15.14 -12.88
N ASP A 351 0.04 14.01 -12.52
CA ASP A 351 -1.19 14.03 -11.71
C ASP A 351 -0.97 14.51 -10.26
N ILE A 352 0.17 14.17 -9.64
CA ILE A 352 0.51 14.60 -8.27
C ILE A 352 0.92 16.08 -8.24
N LEU A 353 1.72 16.55 -9.21
CA LEU A 353 2.15 17.95 -9.29
C LEU A 353 1.00 18.89 -9.71
N PHE A 354 0.05 18.46 -10.55
CA PHE A 354 -1.11 19.28 -10.90
C PHE A 354 -2.17 19.37 -9.79
N ARG A 355 -2.27 18.37 -8.90
CA ARG A 355 -3.30 18.32 -7.85
C ARG A 355 -2.90 18.99 -6.53
N ILE A 356 -1.61 19.26 -6.30
CA ILE A 356 -1.18 20.17 -5.25
C ILE A 356 -1.51 21.60 -5.72
N ARG A 357 -2.63 22.16 -5.23
CA ARG A 357 -3.02 23.54 -5.56
C ARG A 357 -1.88 24.50 -5.22
N ARG A 358 -1.64 25.49 -6.08
CA ARG A 358 -0.63 26.56 -5.98
C ARG A 358 -0.54 27.22 -4.58
N GLN A 359 -1.62 27.17 -3.82
CA GLN A 359 -1.75 27.69 -2.46
C GLN A 359 -1.06 26.82 -1.39
N ALA A 360 -1.10 25.49 -1.51
CA ALA A 360 -0.40 24.58 -0.59
C ALA A 360 1.13 24.66 -0.77
N LEU A 361 1.58 24.82 -2.01
CA LEU A 361 2.99 25.07 -2.31
C LEU A 361 3.43 26.45 -1.79
N PHE A 362 2.56 27.47 -1.88
CA PHE A 362 2.83 28.81 -1.37
C PHE A 362 2.91 28.85 0.16
N HIS A 363 2.03 28.13 0.87
CA HIS A 363 2.09 28.03 2.34
C HIS A 363 3.30 27.23 2.83
N LEU A 364 3.65 26.13 2.14
CA LEU A 364 4.89 25.38 2.40
C LEU A 364 6.14 26.27 2.23
N VAL A 365 6.17 27.08 1.18
CA VAL A 365 7.26 28.04 0.93
C VAL A 365 7.31 29.12 2.01
N GLN A 366 6.18 29.70 2.42
CA GLN A 366 6.14 30.69 3.51
C GLN A 366 6.50 30.10 4.88
N ALA A 367 6.13 28.85 5.16
CA ALA A 367 6.48 28.17 6.41
C ALA A 367 7.98 27.88 6.52
N LEU A 368 8.63 27.56 5.39
CA LEU A 368 10.08 27.38 5.30
C LEU A 368 10.84 28.72 5.39
N ASP A 369 10.33 29.78 4.76
CA ASP A 369 10.94 31.12 4.76
C ASP A 369 10.84 31.79 6.15
N ARG A 370 9.75 31.56 6.90
CA ARG A 370 9.60 32.04 8.29
C ARG A 370 10.52 31.35 9.30
N ARG A 371 10.99 30.12 9.02
CA ARG A 371 11.88 29.36 9.92
C ARG A 371 13.36 29.48 9.58
N ALA A 372 13.71 29.82 8.34
CA ALA A 372 15.09 29.88 7.88
C ALA A 372 15.71 31.29 8.05
N GLY A 373 15.83 31.74 9.30
CA GLY A 373 16.79 32.80 9.62
C GLY A 373 18.20 32.25 9.46
N HIS A 374 18.91 32.69 8.40
CA HIS A 374 20.32 32.45 8.07
C HIS A 374 20.67 31.42 6.98
N HIS A 375 21.65 31.84 6.17
CA HIS A 375 22.17 31.35 4.89
C HIS A 375 22.34 29.83 4.66
N ARG A 376 22.31 28.97 5.70
CA ARG A 376 22.55 27.52 5.57
C ARG A 376 21.36 26.74 4.97
N ALA A 377 20.14 27.26 5.04
CA ALA A 377 18.96 26.60 4.48
C ALA A 377 18.86 26.67 2.95
N ARG A 378 19.53 27.64 2.30
CA ARG A 378 19.56 27.78 0.83
C ARG A 378 20.31 26.63 0.13
N HIS A 379 21.29 26.02 0.80
CA HIS A 379 21.99 24.84 0.27
C HIS A 379 21.14 23.58 0.31
N LEU A 380 20.33 23.40 1.37
CA LEU A 380 19.36 22.30 1.47
C LEU A 380 18.22 22.47 0.46
N TYR A 381 17.78 23.72 0.22
CA TYR A 381 16.86 24.08 -0.86
C TYR A 381 17.41 23.70 -2.25
N PHE A 382 18.66 24.05 -2.57
CA PHE A 382 19.27 23.71 -3.86
C PHE A 382 19.55 22.21 -4.02
N ALA A 383 19.92 21.51 -2.94
CA ALA A 383 20.15 20.07 -2.96
C ALA A 383 18.84 19.28 -3.18
N ALA A 384 17.75 19.68 -2.51
CA ALA A 384 16.44 19.07 -2.71
C ALA A 384 15.92 19.35 -4.13
N VAL A 385 15.95 20.61 -4.59
CA VAL A 385 15.44 20.98 -5.92
C VAL A 385 16.27 20.38 -7.06
N ASN A 386 17.60 20.34 -6.97
CA ASN A 386 18.44 19.71 -8.00
C ASN A 386 18.31 18.18 -8.03
N GLY A 387 18.11 17.53 -6.89
CA GLY A 387 17.80 16.09 -6.82
C GLY A 387 16.45 15.74 -7.47
N PHE A 388 15.51 16.70 -7.52
CA PHE A 388 14.20 16.52 -8.16
C PHE A 388 14.19 16.83 -9.66
N ILE A 389 15.19 17.54 -10.20
CA ILE A 389 15.17 18.02 -11.60
C ILE A 389 16.13 17.26 -12.53
N ASN A 390 17.23 16.63 -12.06
CA ASN A 390 18.16 15.99 -12.99
C ASN A 390 18.97 14.81 -12.40
N PRO A 391 18.80 13.55 -12.85
CA PRO A 391 19.58 12.43 -12.32
C PRO A 391 20.46 11.77 -13.40
N PHE A 392 21.50 12.45 -13.90
CA PHE A 392 22.61 11.79 -14.63
C PHE A 392 23.90 12.64 -14.57
N HIS A 393 24.83 12.29 -13.66
CA HIS A 393 26.29 12.12 -13.93
C HIS A 393 27.11 12.07 -12.61
N PRO A 394 27.50 10.87 -12.12
CA PRO A 394 28.39 10.75 -10.96
C PRO A 394 29.84 11.20 -11.21
N ALA A 395 30.23 11.40 -12.48
CA ALA A 395 31.64 11.59 -12.87
C ALA A 395 32.17 13.05 -12.78
N GLN A 396 31.33 14.05 -12.46
CA GLN A 396 31.77 15.45 -12.36
C GLN A 396 31.97 15.97 -10.93
N GLN A 397 31.41 15.30 -9.91
CA GLN A 397 31.59 15.71 -8.51
C GLN A 397 32.99 15.38 -7.94
N GLN A 398 33.72 14.44 -8.53
CA GLN A 398 35.11 14.16 -8.12
C GLN A 398 36.14 15.17 -8.66
N ARG A 399 35.82 15.99 -9.68
CA ARG A 399 36.76 17.02 -10.17
C ARG A 399 36.66 18.34 -9.41
N GLN A 400 35.51 18.67 -8.85
CA GLN A 400 35.32 19.92 -8.10
C GLN A 400 35.91 19.87 -6.67
N HIS A 401 36.20 18.69 -6.13
CA HIS A 401 36.92 18.57 -4.86
C HIS A 401 38.44 18.66 -5.00
N HIS A 402 39.00 18.57 -6.21
CA HIS A 402 40.46 18.70 -6.41
C HIS A 402 40.90 20.12 -6.74
N ASP A 403 40.04 20.95 -7.34
CA ASP A 403 40.35 22.36 -7.66
C ASP A 403 40.08 23.34 -6.51
N ALA A 404 39.47 22.90 -5.41
CA ALA A 404 39.20 23.73 -4.22
C ALA A 404 40.33 23.70 -3.17
N ASP A 405 41.34 22.86 -3.33
CA ASP A 405 42.52 22.76 -2.45
C ASP A 405 43.80 23.39 -3.09
N GLN A 406 43.68 24.07 -4.25
CA GLN A 406 44.81 24.74 -4.93
C GLN A 406 44.59 26.21 -5.33
N GLN A 407 43.64 26.92 -4.71
CA GLN A 407 43.59 28.39 -4.70
C GLN A 407 43.25 28.88 -3.30
#